data_AF-A0A8B6MCS0-F1
#
_entry.id   AF-A0A8B6MCS0-F1
#
_cell.length_a   1.000
_cell.length_b   1.000
_cell.length_c   1.000
_cell.angle_alpha   90.00
_cell.angle_beta   90.00
_cell.angle_gamma   90.00
#
_symmetry.space_group_name_H-M   'P 1'
#
loop_
_entity.id
_entity.type
_entity.pdbx_description
1 polymer ?
#
loop_
_entity_poly.entity_id
_entity_poly.type
_entity_poly.pdbx_seq_one_letter_code
_entity_poly.pdbx_strand_id
1 'polypeptide(L)'
;MGRDDQNNKDDDTGAAGFTKIARGLSDLFTVLADFDQLPRRGRHEKDGRVMEYSFGKRTLVDEGEEGGGHEETAPARPETPRRRAAKPSSLEVLEPVTDMFDEPGEVILLFELPGVERKAIRCILDGDILLLEAKTGERLYRKETLIEEKLAPGAPHLTLRNGVLEVRLSKQPT
;
A
#
# COMPACT_ATOMS: atom_id res chain seq x y z
N MET A 1 49.08 1.85 -34.94
CA MET A 1 48.28 0.66 -34.62
C MET A 1 47.67 0.88 -33.26
N GLY A 2 46.37 0.88 -32.99
CA GLY A 2 45.17 0.59 -33.76
C GLY A 2 44.04 0.31 -32.74
N ARG A 3 42.83 0.73 -33.10
CA ARG A 3 41.50 0.49 -32.48
C ARG A 3 40.98 1.49 -31.45
N ASP A 4 40.11 2.33 -32.00
CA ASP A 4 38.79 2.72 -31.51
C ASP A 4 38.12 1.68 -30.60
N ASP A 5 37.38 2.17 -29.59
CA ASP A 5 35.97 1.82 -29.43
C ASP A 5 35.31 2.90 -28.56
N GLN A 6 34.54 3.77 -29.23
CA GLN A 6 33.44 4.50 -28.62
C GLN A 6 32.36 3.46 -28.27
N ASN A 7 31.77 3.51 -27.09
CA ASN A 7 30.33 3.29 -27.03
C ASN A 7 29.67 4.03 -25.88
N ASN A 8 28.97 5.08 -26.30
CA ASN A 8 27.81 5.70 -25.70
C ASN A 8 26.90 4.64 -25.04
N LYS A 9 26.34 4.95 -23.87
CA LYS A 9 25.24 4.16 -23.31
C LYS A 9 24.12 5.10 -22.95
N ASP A 10 23.14 5.07 -23.84
CA ASP A 10 21.98 5.92 -23.91
C ASP A 10 21.12 5.87 -22.65
N ASP A 11 20.73 7.07 -22.22
CA ASP A 11 19.58 7.33 -21.38
C ASP A 11 18.30 6.91 -22.10
N ASP A 12 17.78 5.72 -21.80
CA ASP A 12 16.45 5.28 -22.23
C ASP A 12 15.48 5.20 -21.02
N THR A 13 15.26 6.36 -20.39
CA THR A 13 14.23 6.51 -19.34
C THR A 13 13.01 7.21 -19.93
N GLY A 14 12.07 6.43 -20.45
CA GLY A 14 10.77 6.97 -20.87
C GLY A 14 9.75 5.95 -21.34
N ALA A 15 10.11 5.08 -22.28
CA ALA A 15 9.19 4.09 -22.86
C ALA A 15 9.58 2.64 -22.52
N ALA A 16 10.87 2.29 -22.60
CA ALA A 16 11.36 0.93 -22.36
C ALA A 16 11.18 0.44 -20.90
N GLY A 17 11.16 1.36 -19.94
CA GLY A 17 10.91 1.06 -18.52
C GLY A 17 9.47 0.58 -18.26
N PHE A 18 8.48 1.24 -18.86
CA PHE A 18 7.07 0.84 -18.76
C PHE A 18 6.79 -0.47 -19.49
N THR A 19 7.44 -0.72 -20.64
CA THR A 19 7.31 -2.01 -21.33
C THR A 19 7.86 -3.16 -20.50
N LYS A 20 8.93 -2.95 -19.72
CA LYS A 20 9.44 -3.97 -18.77
C LYS A 20 8.48 -4.24 -17.62
N ILE A 21 7.84 -3.21 -17.07
CA ILE A 21 6.87 -3.35 -15.98
C ILE A 21 5.58 -4.04 -16.47
N ALA A 22 5.07 -3.67 -17.65
CA ALA A 22 3.90 -4.31 -18.27
C ALA A 22 4.15 -5.80 -18.53
N ARG A 23 5.34 -6.16 -19.01
CA ARG A 23 5.74 -7.56 -19.20
C ARG A 23 5.79 -8.34 -17.87
N GLY A 24 6.27 -7.71 -16.79
CA GLY A 24 6.28 -8.30 -15.45
C GLY A 24 4.89 -8.50 -14.84
N LEU A 25 3.92 -7.63 -15.15
CA LEU A 25 2.52 -7.82 -14.76
C LEU A 25 1.85 -8.94 -15.56
N SER A 26 2.15 -9.07 -16.85
CA SER A 26 1.66 -10.21 -17.65
C SER A 26 2.14 -11.55 -17.09
N ASP A 27 3.41 -11.65 -16.69
CA ASP A 27 3.94 -12.86 -16.05
C ASP A 27 3.20 -13.16 -14.73
N LEU A 28 2.85 -12.13 -13.94
CA LEU A 28 2.06 -12.32 -12.72
C LEU A 28 0.63 -12.78 -13.03
N PHE A 29 -0.01 -12.22 -14.06
CA PHE A 29 -1.34 -12.65 -14.52
C PHE A 29 -1.33 -14.08 -15.05
N THR A 30 -0.29 -14.50 -15.77
CA THR A 30 -0.14 -15.90 -16.22
C THR A 30 0.00 -16.85 -15.03
N VAL A 31 0.81 -16.49 -14.03
CA VAL A 31 0.95 -17.28 -12.79
C VAL A 31 -0.35 -17.33 -11.97
N LEU A 32 -1.14 -16.26 -11.98
CA LEU A 32 -2.47 -16.21 -11.36
C LEU A 32 -3.52 -17.02 -12.15
N ALA A 33 -3.40 -17.10 -13.47
CA ALA A 33 -4.31 -17.90 -14.31
C ALA A 33 -4.06 -19.40 -14.15
N ASP A 34 -2.80 -19.83 -13.95
CA ASP A 34 -2.44 -21.23 -13.67
C ASP A 34 -2.86 -21.71 -12.27
N PHE A 35 -3.39 -20.81 -11.45
CA PHE A 35 -3.61 -21.02 -10.03
C PHE A 35 -4.87 -21.83 -9.70
N ASP A 36 -5.81 -21.94 -10.65
CA ASP A 36 -7.09 -22.63 -10.44
C ASP A 36 -6.93 -24.18 -10.37
N GLN A 37 -5.74 -24.69 -10.70
CA GLN A 37 -5.43 -26.13 -10.72
C GLN A 37 -4.23 -26.54 -9.85
N LEU A 38 -3.66 -25.61 -9.07
CA LEU A 38 -2.45 -25.92 -8.28
C LEU A 38 -2.79 -26.54 -6.91
N PRO A 39 -1.99 -27.53 -6.46
CA PRO A 39 -2.13 -28.09 -5.12
C PRO A 39 -1.89 -27.02 -4.04
N ARG A 40 -2.55 -27.17 -2.89
CA ARG A 40 -2.66 -26.20 -1.76
C ARG A 40 -1.32 -25.66 -1.24
N ARG A 41 -0.20 -26.29 -1.58
CA ARG A 41 1.16 -25.81 -1.35
C ARG A 41 2.07 -26.37 -2.43
N GLY A 42 2.95 -25.54 -2.98
CA GLY A 42 3.83 -25.95 -4.06
C GLY A 42 5.06 -25.06 -4.19
N ARG A 43 6.10 -25.62 -4.81
CA ARG A 43 7.34 -24.93 -5.18
C ARG A 43 7.45 -25.03 -6.69
N HIS A 44 7.45 -23.89 -7.37
CA HIS A 44 7.63 -23.82 -8.81
C HIS A 44 8.95 -23.12 -9.12
N GLU A 45 9.72 -23.66 -10.06
CA GLU A 45 11.00 -23.09 -10.49
C GLU A 45 10.90 -22.76 -11.98
N LYS A 46 11.06 -21.48 -12.32
CA LYS A 46 11.08 -20.99 -13.71
C LYS A 46 12.17 -19.94 -13.85
N ASP A 47 13.02 -20.08 -14.87
CA ASP A 47 14.13 -19.16 -15.18
C ASP A 47 15.06 -18.85 -13.99
N GLY A 48 15.42 -19.89 -13.21
CA GLY A 48 16.29 -19.78 -12.04
C GLY A 48 15.66 -19.09 -10.83
N ARG A 49 14.36 -18.80 -10.87
CA ARG A 49 13.60 -18.21 -9.77
C ARG A 49 12.69 -19.26 -9.16
N VAL A 50 12.90 -19.49 -7.87
CA VAL A 50 12.12 -20.43 -7.06
C VAL A 50 11.01 -19.65 -6.34
N MET A 51 9.77 -19.98 -6.66
CA MET A 51 8.59 -19.44 -5.98
C MET A 51 7.93 -20.53 -5.15
N GLU A 52 7.87 -20.34 -3.84
CA GLU A 52 7.10 -21.16 -2.91
C GLU A 52 5.79 -20.44 -2.59
N TYR A 53 4.66 -21.11 -2.76
CA TYR A 53 3.34 -20.55 -2.48
C TYR A 53 2.54 -21.46 -1.55
N SER A 54 1.79 -20.84 -0.64
CA SER A 54 0.88 -21.51 0.29
C SER A 54 -0.34 -20.62 0.53
N PHE A 55 -1.54 -21.15 0.28
CA PHE A 55 -2.79 -20.43 0.48
C PHE A 55 -3.60 -21.08 1.59
N GLY A 56 -3.79 -20.36 2.70
CA GLY A 56 -4.71 -20.75 3.75
C GLY A 56 -6.11 -20.25 3.42
N LYS A 57 -7.07 -21.15 3.23
CA LYS A 57 -8.48 -20.76 3.27
C LYS A 57 -8.83 -20.45 4.73
N ARG A 58 -9.14 -19.20 5.05
CA ARG A 58 -10.03 -18.88 6.17
C ARG A 58 -11.43 -19.33 5.75
N THR A 59 -11.76 -20.59 6.01
CA THR A 59 -13.15 -21.02 6.04
C THR A 59 -13.75 -20.49 7.33
N LEU A 60 -14.80 -19.68 7.19
CA LEU A 60 -15.77 -19.43 8.26
C LEU A 60 -16.17 -20.80 8.83
N VAL A 61 -15.84 -21.05 10.09
CA VAL A 61 -16.24 -22.27 10.79
C VAL A 61 -17.63 -22.00 11.32
N ASP A 62 -18.60 -22.63 10.64
CA ASP A 62 -19.87 -23.02 11.23
C ASP A 62 -19.56 -24.13 12.25
N GLU A 63 -19.95 -23.94 13.51
CA GLU A 63 -19.73 -24.90 14.59
C GLU A 63 -20.62 -26.13 14.37
N GLY A 64 -20.00 -27.30 14.22
CA GLY A 64 -20.72 -28.57 14.09
C GLY A 64 -19.80 -29.79 14.10
N GLU A 65 -19.68 -30.38 15.29
CA GLU A 65 -19.46 -31.80 15.58
C GLU A 65 -18.11 -32.50 15.30
N GLU A 66 -17.53 -32.91 16.45
CA GLU A 66 -16.78 -34.13 16.80
C GLU A 66 -16.25 -35.09 15.71
N GLY A 67 -14.99 -35.51 15.93
CA GLY A 67 -14.65 -36.93 15.83
C GLY A 67 -13.30 -37.26 15.18
N GLY A 68 -12.48 -38.00 15.92
CA GLY A 68 -11.61 -39.04 15.35
C GLY A 68 -10.14 -38.66 15.19
N GLY A 69 -9.31 -39.18 16.08
CA GLY A 69 -7.86 -39.04 16.04
C GLY A 69 -7.18 -39.88 14.97
N HIS A 70 -5.93 -39.53 14.70
CA HIS A 70 -4.89 -40.44 14.23
C HIS A 70 -3.54 -39.81 14.60
N GLU A 71 -2.96 -40.27 15.71
CA GLU A 71 -1.52 -40.18 15.94
C GLU A 71 -0.84 -41.14 14.96
N GLU A 72 -0.17 -40.60 13.95
CA GLU A 72 0.86 -41.33 13.23
C GLU A 72 2.18 -40.56 13.34
N THR A 73 3.06 -41.14 14.13
CA THR A 73 4.41 -40.67 14.44
C THR A 73 5.28 -40.72 13.19
N ALA A 74 5.48 -39.58 12.54
CA ALA A 74 6.45 -39.45 11.45
C ALA A 74 7.89 -39.22 11.99
N PRO A 75 8.93 -39.82 11.38
CA PRO A 75 10.29 -39.77 11.89
C PRO A 75 10.91 -38.36 11.79
N ALA A 76 11.80 -38.06 12.74
CA ALA A 76 12.46 -36.77 12.92
C ALA A 76 13.08 -36.22 11.63
N ARG A 77 12.55 -35.08 11.16
CA ARG A 77 13.08 -34.29 10.05
C ARG A 77 14.11 -33.30 10.62
N PRO A 78 15.29 -33.11 9.99
CA PRO A 78 16.31 -32.22 10.54
C PRO A 78 15.79 -30.78 10.61
N GLU A 79 15.98 -30.16 11.78
CA GLU A 79 15.56 -28.80 12.14
C GLU A 79 16.07 -27.78 11.11
N THR A 80 15.22 -27.38 10.15
CA THR A 80 15.47 -26.19 9.34
C THR A 80 15.55 -24.98 10.28
N PRO A 81 16.55 -24.08 10.16
CA PRO A 81 16.65 -22.93 11.03
C PRO A 81 15.36 -22.12 10.93
N ARG A 82 14.68 -21.95 12.07
CA ARG A 82 13.40 -21.26 12.20
C ARG A 82 13.52 -19.90 11.53
N ARG A 83 13.03 -19.81 10.29
CA ARG A 83 12.88 -18.57 9.54
C ARG A 83 12.10 -17.65 10.47
N ARG A 84 12.74 -16.58 10.97
CA ARG A 84 12.11 -15.61 11.88
C ARG A 84 10.80 -15.18 11.22
N ALA A 85 9.68 -15.69 11.73
CA ALA A 85 8.37 -15.31 11.25
C ALA A 85 8.28 -13.79 11.42
N ALA A 86 8.15 -13.07 10.31
CA ALA A 86 7.90 -11.64 10.35
C ALA A 86 6.63 -11.46 11.19
N LYS A 87 6.73 -10.81 12.35
CA LYS A 87 5.54 -10.48 13.13
C LYS A 87 4.65 -9.62 12.25
N PRO A 88 3.40 -10.01 11.98
CA PRO A 88 2.49 -9.15 11.23
C PRO A 88 2.30 -7.87 12.05
N SER A 89 2.73 -6.73 11.51
CA SER A 89 2.40 -5.43 12.09
C SER A 89 0.92 -5.19 11.83
N SER A 90 0.08 -5.32 12.85
CA SER A 90 -1.33 -4.95 12.80
C SER A 90 -1.45 -3.43 12.86
N LEU A 91 -1.23 -2.75 11.73
CA LEU A 91 -1.61 -1.35 11.60
C LEU A 91 -3.12 -1.28 11.37
N GLU A 92 -3.82 -0.59 12.26
CA GLU A 92 -5.22 -0.25 12.12
C GLU A 92 -5.33 0.98 11.21
N VAL A 93 -6.02 0.84 10.07
CA VAL A 93 -6.28 1.97 9.16
C VAL A 93 -7.63 2.57 9.51
N LEU A 94 -7.65 3.87 9.79
CA LEU A 94 -8.81 4.62 10.24
C LEU A 94 -9.09 5.78 9.27
N GLU A 95 -10.36 6.10 9.07
CA GLU A 95 -10.72 7.36 8.46
C GLU A 95 -10.89 8.42 9.57
N PRO A 96 -10.19 9.57 9.51
CA PRO A 96 -10.39 10.67 10.44
C PRO A 96 -11.78 11.30 10.28
N VAL A 97 -12.40 11.68 11.39
CA VAL A 97 -13.59 12.55 11.38
C VAL A 97 -13.20 13.87 10.73
N THR A 98 -14.01 14.34 9.80
CA THR A 98 -13.71 15.51 8.99
C THR A 98 -14.93 16.39 8.83
N ASP A 99 -14.76 17.68 9.12
CA ASP A 99 -15.71 18.72 8.76
C ASP A 99 -15.11 19.60 7.67
N MET A 100 -15.95 20.07 6.74
CA MET A 100 -15.57 20.94 5.64
C MET A 100 -16.45 22.18 5.65
N PHE A 101 -15.82 23.34 5.58
CA PHE A 101 -16.45 24.65 5.55
C PHE A 101 -16.11 25.34 4.25
N ASP A 102 -17.16 25.77 3.54
CA ASP A 102 -17.03 26.51 2.30
C ASP A 102 -17.18 28.00 2.58
N GLU A 103 -16.06 28.71 2.62
CA GLU A 103 -16.01 30.13 2.95
C GLU A 103 -15.79 31.00 1.69
N PRO A 104 -16.06 32.31 1.77
CA PRO A 104 -15.70 33.23 0.70
C PRO A 104 -14.17 33.26 0.49
N GLY A 105 -13.71 32.68 -0.63
CA GLY A 105 -12.31 32.71 -1.04
C GLY A 105 -11.43 31.56 -0.53
N GLU A 106 -11.91 30.70 0.37
CA GLU A 106 -11.17 29.52 0.83
C GLU A 106 -12.10 28.35 1.20
N VAL A 107 -11.56 27.13 1.17
CA VAL A 107 -12.18 25.93 1.74
C VAL A 107 -11.36 25.53 2.97
N ILE A 108 -12.03 25.31 4.10
CA ILE A 108 -11.39 24.92 5.36
C ILE A 108 -11.82 23.51 5.71
N LEU A 109 -10.86 22.60 5.91
CA LEU A 109 -11.11 21.24 6.38
C LEU A 109 -10.51 21.04 7.77
N LEU A 110 -11.29 20.46 8.67
CA LEU A 110 -10.87 20.11 10.03
C LEU A 110 -10.83 18.60 10.17
N PHE A 111 -9.66 18.04 10.48
CA PHE A 111 -9.47 16.60 10.68
C PHE A 111 -9.10 16.30 12.12
N GLU A 112 -9.81 15.37 12.75
CA GLU A 112 -9.46 14.86 14.08
C GLU A 112 -8.37 13.78 13.99
N LEU A 113 -7.20 14.09 14.53
CA LEU A 113 -5.97 13.29 14.52
C LEU A 113 -5.35 13.20 15.93
N PRO A 114 -6.02 12.54 16.89
CA PRO A 114 -5.55 12.49 18.27
C PRO A 114 -4.20 11.78 18.38
N GLY A 115 -3.24 12.41 19.06
CA GLY A 115 -1.91 11.85 19.30
C GLY A 115 -1.00 11.80 18.08
N VAL A 116 -1.38 12.43 16.96
CA VAL A 116 -0.53 12.56 15.77
C VAL A 116 0.42 13.74 15.95
N GLU A 117 1.69 13.55 15.61
CA GLU A 117 2.68 14.63 15.55
C GLU A 117 2.69 15.29 14.16
N ARG A 118 2.96 16.61 14.08
CA ARG A 118 2.97 17.35 12.81
C ARG A 118 3.86 16.73 11.72
N LYS A 119 5.04 16.21 12.08
CA LYS A 119 5.98 15.57 11.13
C LYS A 119 5.47 14.22 10.59
N ALA A 120 4.46 13.63 11.22
CA ALA A 120 3.86 12.37 10.83
C ALA A 120 2.59 12.57 9.99
N ILE A 121 2.30 13.82 9.59
CA ILE A 121 1.19 14.18 8.71
C ILE A 121 1.73 14.41 7.31
N ARG A 122 1.08 13.78 6.33
CA ARG A 122 1.26 14.02 4.90
C ARG A 122 -0.08 14.47 4.33
N CYS A 123 -0.10 15.67 3.80
CA CYS A 123 -1.29 16.26 3.18
C CYS A 123 -0.90 16.68 1.77
N ILE A 124 -1.54 16.08 0.77
CA ILE A 124 -1.27 16.31 -0.65
C ILE A 124 -2.56 16.76 -1.30
N LEU A 125 -2.48 17.86 -2.04
CA LEU A 125 -3.53 18.29 -2.94
C LEU A 125 -3.12 17.92 -4.37
N ASP A 126 -3.91 17.06 -5.02
CA ASP A 126 -3.76 16.65 -6.41
C ASP A 126 -5.03 17.03 -7.18
N GLY A 127 -4.96 18.13 -7.93
CA GLY A 127 -6.12 18.72 -8.59
C GLY A 127 -7.19 19.15 -7.58
N ASP A 128 -8.32 18.44 -7.61
CA ASP A 128 -9.48 18.60 -6.74
C ASP A 128 -9.53 17.57 -5.59
N ILE A 129 -8.51 16.69 -5.46
CA ILE A 129 -8.48 15.67 -4.42
C ILE A 129 -7.44 16.01 -3.35
N LEU A 130 -7.89 16.11 -2.10
CA LEU A 130 -7.03 16.22 -0.92
C LEU A 130 -6.81 14.85 -0.28
N LEU A 131 -5.60 14.31 -0.39
CA LEU A 131 -5.16 13.12 0.34
C LEU A 131 -4.52 13.51 1.67
N LEU A 132 -5.10 13.02 2.76
CA LEU A 132 -4.54 13.09 4.11
C LEU A 132 -4.07 11.70 4.55
N GLU A 133 -2.81 11.59 4.96
CA GLU A 133 -2.26 10.43 5.66
C GLU A 133 -1.58 10.89 6.96
N ALA A 134 -1.86 10.21 8.06
CA ALA A 134 -1.24 10.50 9.34
C ALA A 134 -1.03 9.25 10.19
N LYS A 135 0.14 9.10 10.80
CA LYS A 135 0.48 7.91 11.59
C LYS A 135 0.72 8.24 13.06
N THR A 136 0.17 7.42 13.95
CA THR A 136 0.49 7.44 15.38
C THR A 136 0.40 6.03 15.97
N GLY A 137 1.49 5.54 16.58
CA GLY A 137 1.55 4.17 17.11
C GLY A 137 1.13 3.11 16.08
N GLU A 138 0.07 2.39 16.40
CA GLU A 138 -0.53 1.35 15.53
C GLU A 138 -1.67 1.88 14.64
N ARG A 139 -2.00 3.18 14.69
CA ARG A 139 -3.05 3.82 13.90
C ARG A 139 -2.48 4.53 12.68
N LEU A 140 -3.11 4.31 11.53
CA LEU A 140 -2.91 5.05 10.29
C LEU A 140 -4.21 5.72 9.90
N TYR A 141 -4.29 7.03 10.06
CA TYR A 141 -5.37 7.84 9.51
C TYR A 141 -5.15 8.03 8.01
N ARG A 142 -6.15 7.72 7.19
CA ARG A 142 -6.14 7.98 5.76
C ARG A 142 -7.50 8.47 5.28
N LYS A 143 -7.53 9.55 4.51
CA LYS A 143 -8.74 10.05 3.84
C LYS A 143 -8.41 10.73 2.52
N GLU A 144 -9.27 10.55 1.54
CA GLU A 144 -9.27 11.27 0.28
C GLU A 144 -10.56 12.09 0.24
N THR A 145 -10.44 13.41 0.10
CA THR A 145 -11.58 14.33 0.06
C THR A 145 -11.60 15.04 -1.29
N LEU A 146 -12.71 14.91 -2.02
CA LEU A 146 -12.98 15.69 -3.22
C LEU A 146 -13.39 17.12 -2.83
N ILE A 147 -12.78 18.12 -3.47
CA ILE A 147 -13.05 19.54 -3.30
C ILE A 147 -13.74 20.03 -4.58
N GLU A 148 -15.05 20.30 -4.51
CA GLU A 148 -15.84 20.68 -5.69
C GLU A 148 -15.44 22.05 -6.26
N GLU A 149 -14.89 22.91 -5.43
CA GLU A 149 -14.48 24.28 -5.78
C GLU A 149 -13.12 24.32 -6.50
N LYS A 150 -12.99 25.25 -7.45
CA LYS A 150 -11.71 25.46 -8.14
C LYS A 150 -10.70 26.09 -7.19
N LEU A 151 -9.61 25.38 -6.92
CA LEU A 151 -8.55 25.83 -6.02
C LEU A 151 -7.44 26.60 -6.73
N ALA A 152 -6.95 27.64 -6.08
CA ALA A 152 -5.79 28.38 -6.54
C ALA A 152 -4.54 27.50 -6.50
N PRO A 153 -3.61 27.66 -7.45
CA PRO A 153 -2.35 26.93 -7.41
C PRO A 153 -1.56 27.32 -6.17
N GLY A 154 -1.20 26.34 -5.35
CA GLY A 154 -0.48 26.57 -4.10
C GLY A 154 -0.47 25.35 -3.20
N ALA A 155 0.40 25.39 -2.18
CA ALA A 155 0.39 24.38 -1.14
C ALA A 155 -0.69 24.69 -0.09
N PRO A 156 -1.35 23.67 0.48
CA PRO A 156 -2.30 23.85 1.57
C PRO A 156 -1.63 24.47 2.80
N HIS A 157 -2.33 25.37 3.51
CA HIS A 157 -1.88 25.87 4.80
C HIS A 157 -2.35 24.94 5.92
N LEU A 158 -1.40 24.43 6.73
CA LEU A 158 -1.64 23.38 7.72
C LEU A 158 -1.40 23.85 9.15
N THR A 159 -2.40 23.74 10.02
CA THR A 159 -2.30 24.06 11.45
C THR A 159 -2.81 22.89 12.30
N LEU A 160 -1.92 22.24 13.05
CA LEU A 160 -2.27 21.21 14.03
C LEU A 160 -2.30 21.81 15.43
N ARG A 161 -3.44 21.73 16.13
CA ARG A 161 -3.62 22.16 17.53
C ARG A 161 -4.48 21.14 18.27
N ASN A 162 -4.02 20.66 19.42
CA ASN A 162 -4.75 19.73 20.29
C ASN A 162 -5.32 18.49 19.57
N GLY A 163 -4.59 17.97 18.58
CA GLY A 163 -5.03 16.82 17.79
C GLY A 163 -6.04 17.14 16.70
N VAL A 164 -6.34 18.42 16.41
CA VAL A 164 -7.15 18.83 15.26
C VAL A 164 -6.25 19.49 14.22
N LEU A 165 -6.27 18.95 13.00
CA LEU A 165 -5.58 19.51 11.84
C LEU A 165 -6.55 20.39 11.05
N GLU A 166 -6.27 21.69 11.01
CA GLU A 166 -6.90 22.65 10.11
C GLU A 166 -6.10 22.71 8.81
N VAL A 167 -6.78 22.48 7.69
CA VAL A 167 -6.25 22.60 6.33
C VAL A 167 -7.02 23.71 5.62
N ARG A 168 -6.32 24.76 5.19
CA ARG A 168 -6.92 25.86 4.43
C ARG A 168 -6.45 25.82 2.98
N LEU A 169 -7.40 25.86 2.06
CA LEU A 169 -7.20 25.82 0.61
C LEU A 169 -7.78 27.09 0.01
N SER A 170 -6.97 27.92 -0.65
CA SER A 170 -7.46 29.12 -1.31
C SER A 170 -8.23 28.77 -2.59
N LYS A 171 -9.37 29.41 -2.81
CA LYS A 171 -10.15 29.30 -4.05
C LYS A 171 -9.52 30.16 -5.14
N GLN A 172 -9.72 29.78 -6.41
CA GLN A 172 -9.40 30.67 -7.53
C GLN A 172 -10.29 31.90 -7.47
N PRO A 173 -9.75 33.12 -7.62
CA PRO A 173 -10.57 34.30 -7.82
C PRO A 173 -11.33 34.15 -9.14
N THR A 174 -12.66 34.19 -9.06
CA THR A 174 -13.57 34.22 -10.22
C THR A 174 -13.50 35.55 -10.95
#